data_AF-A0A200Q9H1-F1
#
_entry.id   AF-A0A200Q9H1-F1
#
_cell.length_a   1.000
_cell.length_b   1.000
_cell.length_c   1.000
_cell.angle_alpha   90.00
_cell.angle_beta   90.00
_cell.angle_gamma   90.00
#
_symmetry.space_group_name_H-M   'P 1'
#
loop_
_entity.id
_entity.type
_entity.pdbx_description
1 polymer ?
#
loop_
_entity_poly.entity_id
_entity_poly.type
_entity_poly.pdbx_seq_one_letter_code
_entity_poly.pdbx_strand_id
1 'polypeptide(L)'
;MGAEDFSFYSKKMAAAFFFIGIKNETVKSDKPLHSPHFTVDEEVLPIGAAFHAAVAITYLDSHIIRYFLWYLLVSTVIFQAWAIENESESDIQILTRKLLEKAREPEFFDWMKMVRRRIHQYPELAFQEHQTSELIRSELDSLGIRYSWPVAKTGVVGSIGSGGTPSFSLRADMDALPLQELVDWEYKSKNDGKMHACGHDVHVTMLLGAAKLLQHRKDELKGTVKLVFQPGEEGGAGA
;
A
#
# COMPACT_ATOMS: atom_id res chain seq x y z
N MET A 1 -18.59 -13.95 4.16
CA MET A 1 -17.29 -13.27 3.99
C MET A 1 -16.20 -14.24 4.36
N GLY A 2 -15.16 -14.34 3.53
CA GLY A 2 -13.90 -14.93 3.96
C GLY A 2 -13.29 -14.11 5.09
N ALA A 3 -12.33 -14.69 5.79
CA ALA A 3 -11.52 -13.97 6.76
C ALA A 3 -10.26 -13.48 6.05
N GLU A 4 -9.77 -12.31 6.45
CA GLU A 4 -8.51 -11.75 5.95
C GLU A 4 -7.37 -12.77 5.99
N ASP A 5 -6.69 -12.92 4.85
CA ASP A 5 -5.71 -13.97 4.61
C ASP A 5 -4.27 -13.51 4.86
N PHE A 6 -4.06 -12.25 5.27
CA PHE A 6 -2.76 -11.69 5.64
C PHE A 6 -1.97 -12.56 6.64
N SER A 7 -2.64 -13.32 7.50
CA SER A 7 -1.99 -14.24 8.44
C SER A 7 -1.12 -15.33 7.79
N PHE A 8 -1.30 -15.61 6.49
CA PHE A 8 -0.40 -16.50 5.75
C PHE A 8 0.99 -15.90 5.54
N TYR A 9 1.11 -14.58 5.37
CA TYR A 9 2.40 -13.90 5.32
C TYR A 9 3.16 -14.02 6.65
N SER A 10 2.48 -13.87 7.79
CA SER A 10 3.13 -13.92 9.11
C SER A 10 3.69 -15.30 9.46
N LYS A 11 3.25 -16.36 8.78
CA LYS A 11 3.82 -17.71 8.87
C LYS A 11 5.16 -17.85 8.13
N LYS A 12 5.50 -16.93 7.24
CA LYS A 12 6.68 -16.99 6.35
C LYS A 12 7.69 -15.88 6.61
N MET A 13 7.23 -14.73 7.09
CA MET A 13 8.08 -13.57 7.36
C MET A 13 7.52 -12.74 8.52
N ALA A 14 8.37 -11.93 9.14
CA ALA A 14 7.91 -10.91 10.08
C ALA A 14 6.95 -9.97 9.34
N ALA A 15 5.75 -9.80 9.88
CA ALA A 15 4.68 -9.05 9.25
C ALA A 15 3.93 -8.20 10.29
N ALA A 16 3.42 -7.06 9.85
CA ALA A 16 2.57 -6.18 10.65
C ALA A 16 1.32 -5.81 9.85
N PHE A 17 0.19 -5.76 10.53
CA PHE A 17 -1.10 -5.35 9.97
C PHE A 17 -1.56 -4.09 10.69
N PHE A 18 -2.14 -3.14 9.97
CA PHE A 18 -2.62 -1.87 10.53
C PHE A 18 -3.91 -1.44 9.86
N PHE A 19 -4.66 -0.56 10.52
CA PHE A 19 -5.88 0.02 10.00
C PHE A 19 -5.71 1.53 9.84
N ILE A 20 -6.19 2.09 8.73
CA ILE A 20 -6.31 3.54 8.54
C ILE A 20 -7.80 3.89 8.58
N GLY A 21 -8.18 4.73 9.55
CA GLY A 21 -9.57 5.15 9.71
C GLY A 21 -10.00 6.15 8.64
N ILE A 22 -11.18 5.93 8.07
CA ILE A 22 -11.79 6.77 7.02
C ILE A 22 -13.08 7.47 7.48
N LYS A 23 -13.42 7.39 8.78
CA LYS A 23 -14.71 7.90 9.27
C LYS A 23 -14.79 9.41 9.06
N ASN A 24 -15.69 9.84 8.17
CA ASN A 24 -16.05 11.24 7.98
C ASN A 24 -17.56 11.35 7.70
N GLU A 25 -18.29 11.92 8.66
CA GLU A 25 -19.75 12.06 8.60
C GLU A 25 -20.20 13.07 7.53
N THR A 26 -19.35 14.05 7.20
CA THR A 26 -19.64 15.08 6.20
C THR A 26 -19.78 14.48 4.80
N VAL A 27 -18.94 13.49 4.48
CA VAL A 27 -18.97 12.78 3.19
C VAL A 27 -19.63 11.40 3.28
N LYS A 28 -20.33 11.12 4.39
CA LYS A 28 -21.07 9.87 4.66
C LYS A 28 -20.21 8.60 4.59
N SER A 29 -18.91 8.71 4.89
CA SER A 29 -17.97 7.59 4.99
C SER A 29 -18.03 6.94 6.38
N ASP A 30 -19.24 6.79 6.93
CA ASP A 30 -19.52 6.25 8.27
C ASP A 30 -20.12 4.83 8.23
N LYS A 31 -20.35 4.30 7.02
CA LYS A 31 -20.96 2.98 6.83
C LYS A 31 -19.92 1.87 7.04
N PRO A 32 -20.30 0.76 7.68
CA PRO A 32 -19.38 -0.33 7.95
C PRO A 32 -18.91 -1.01 6.66
N LEU A 33 -17.77 -1.69 6.73
CA LEU A 33 -17.32 -2.61 5.69
C LEU A 33 -18.43 -3.63 5.38
N HIS A 34 -18.51 -4.05 4.12
CA HIS A 34 -19.53 -4.98 3.61
C HIS A 34 -20.97 -4.42 3.56
N SER A 35 -21.14 -3.12 3.79
CA SER A 35 -22.42 -2.44 3.54
C SER A 35 -22.59 -2.13 2.06
N PRO A 36 -23.80 -2.31 1.48
CA PRO A 36 -24.09 -1.83 0.12
C PRO A 36 -24.07 -0.30 -0.01
N HIS A 37 -23.97 0.41 1.12
CA HIS A 37 -23.81 1.87 1.19
C HIS A 37 -22.39 2.29 1.60
N PHE A 38 -21.41 1.38 1.55
CA PHE A 38 -20.03 1.70 1.89
C PHE A 38 -19.46 2.76 0.93
N THR A 39 -18.89 3.82 1.49
CA THR A 39 -18.21 4.89 0.76
C THR A 39 -16.93 5.24 1.51
N VAL A 40 -16.02 5.93 0.83
CA VAL A 40 -14.71 6.29 1.38
C VAL A 40 -14.47 7.79 1.23
N ASP A 41 -13.96 8.40 2.30
CA ASP A 41 -13.34 9.71 2.25
C ASP A 41 -11.97 9.64 1.53
N GLU A 42 -11.91 10.15 0.30
CA GLU A 42 -10.71 10.09 -0.55
C GLU A 42 -9.52 10.88 0.02
N GLU A 43 -9.72 11.76 1.01
CA GLU A 43 -8.62 12.43 1.74
C GLU A 43 -7.67 11.45 2.45
N VAL A 44 -8.08 10.19 2.59
CA VAL A 44 -7.22 9.12 3.11
C VAL A 44 -6.11 8.72 2.14
N LEU A 45 -6.28 8.91 0.82
CA LEU A 45 -5.36 8.39 -0.20
C LEU A 45 -3.92 8.91 -0.02
N PRO A 46 -3.68 10.24 0.16
CA PRO A 46 -2.34 10.75 0.42
C PRO A 46 -1.76 10.26 1.74
N ILE A 47 -2.59 10.04 2.76
CA ILE A 47 -2.18 9.58 4.09
C ILE A 47 -1.64 8.15 3.98
N GLY A 48 -2.39 7.25 3.35
CA GLY A 48 -1.97 5.86 3.14
C GLY A 48 -0.71 5.75 2.29
N ALA A 49 -0.65 6.48 1.17
CA ALA A 49 0.52 6.50 0.29
C ALA A 49 1.80 6.96 1.03
N ALA A 50 1.70 8.07 1.77
CA ALA A 50 2.82 8.60 2.55
C ALA A 50 3.22 7.65 3.68
N PHE A 51 2.25 7.06 4.39
CA PHE A 51 2.50 6.11 5.47
C PHE A 51 3.25 4.87 4.97
N HIS A 52 2.77 4.22 3.91
CA HIS A 52 3.42 3.06 3.30
C HIS A 52 4.87 3.37 2.88
N ALA A 53 5.09 4.51 2.22
CA ALA A 53 6.44 4.94 1.82
C ALA A 53 7.34 5.23 3.03
N ALA A 54 6.82 5.92 4.06
CA ALA A 54 7.58 6.28 5.26
C ALA A 54 8.04 5.03 6.02
N VAL A 55 7.15 4.06 6.22
CA VAL A 55 7.47 2.78 6.89
C VAL A 55 8.55 2.03 6.12
N ALA A 56 8.42 1.93 4.79
CA ALA A 56 9.40 1.24 3.96
C ALA A 56 10.79 1.91 4.01
N ILE A 57 10.85 3.24 3.88
CA ILE A 57 12.10 4.00 3.96
C ILE A 57 12.74 3.83 5.34
N THR A 58 11.96 4.05 6.40
CA THR A 58 12.44 3.96 7.80
C THR A 58 12.97 2.57 8.13
N TYR A 59 12.32 1.52 7.63
CA TYR A 59 12.78 0.15 7.80
C TYR A 59 14.14 -0.08 7.12
N LEU A 60 14.30 0.37 5.88
CA LEU A 60 15.54 0.20 5.12
C LEU A 60 16.68 1.05 5.70
N ASP A 61 16.40 2.24 6.21
CA ASP A 61 17.38 3.10 6.89
C ASP A 61 17.88 2.49 8.21
N SER A 62 16.96 2.01 9.05
CA SER A 62 17.28 1.44 10.36
C SER A 62 17.99 0.08 10.29
N HIS A 63 17.75 -0.70 9.23
CA HIS A 63 18.39 -1.99 9.04
C HIS A 63 19.91 -1.89 8.87
N ILE A 64 20.41 -0.86 8.20
CA ILE A 64 21.85 -0.63 8.06
C ILE A 64 22.48 -0.37 9.44
N ILE A 65 21.83 0.44 10.28
CA ILE A 65 22.35 0.82 11.60
C ILE A 65 22.43 -0.41 12.52
N ARG A 66 21.43 -1.30 12.50
CA ARG A 66 21.45 -2.54 13.30
C ARG A 66 22.55 -3.51 12.87
N TYR A 67 22.75 -3.70 11.56
CA TYR A 67 23.83 -4.56 11.07
C TYR A 67 25.21 -3.97 11.38
N PHE A 68 25.38 -2.67 11.22
CA PHE A 68 26.65 -1.99 11.53
C PHE A 68 26.96 -2.02 13.03
N LEU A 69 25.98 -1.74 13.90
CA LEU A 69 26.15 -1.81 15.36
C LEU A 69 26.33 -3.25 15.86
N TRP A 70 25.66 -4.24 15.28
CA TRP A 70 25.89 -5.64 15.63
C TRP A 70 27.31 -6.08 15.25
N TYR A 71 27.78 -5.70 14.06
CA TYR A 71 29.17 -5.95 13.65
C TYR A 71 30.18 -5.23 14.56
N LEU A 72 29.88 -4.00 14.98
CA LEU A 72 30.72 -3.23 15.90
C LEU A 72 30.73 -3.83 17.31
N LEU A 73 29.58 -4.25 17.85
CA LEU A 73 29.44 -4.90 19.17
C LEU A 73 30.12 -6.26 19.23
N VAL A 74 30.16 -7.00 18.13
CA VAL A 74 30.93 -8.25 18.02
C VAL A 74 32.43 -7.96 17.91
N SER A 75 32.82 -6.76 17.46
CA SER A 75 34.23 -6.36 17.30
C SER A 75 34.84 -5.59 18.48
N THR A 76 34.03 -4.92 19.33
CA THR A 76 34.54 -4.14 20.46
C THR A 76 33.55 -4.14 21.63
N VAL A 77 33.98 -4.73 22.75
CA VAL A 77 33.41 -4.53 24.09
C VAL A 77 33.81 -3.11 24.55
N ILE A 78 32.80 -2.31 24.94
CA ILE A 78 32.85 -0.97 25.57
C ILE A 78 33.05 0.21 24.59
N PHE A 79 32.01 1.05 24.39
CA PHE A 79 31.98 2.46 24.84
C PHE A 79 30.62 3.12 24.51
N GLN A 80 29.97 3.64 25.56
CA GLN A 80 28.95 4.71 25.61
C GLN A 80 27.68 4.60 24.75
N ALA A 81 26.61 4.12 25.40
CA ALA A 81 25.24 4.56 25.13
C ALA A 81 25.08 6.05 25.48
N TRP A 82 24.00 6.69 25.00
CA TRP A 82 23.59 8.10 25.18
C TRP A 82 24.02 9.08 24.08
N ALA A 83 23.50 8.90 22.86
CA ALA A 83 23.28 9.99 21.88
C ALA A 83 22.30 9.69 20.72
N ILE A 84 21.64 8.52 20.66
CA ILE A 84 20.93 8.07 19.44
C ILE A 84 19.40 8.30 19.47
N GLU A 85 18.79 8.62 20.61
CA GLU A 85 17.31 8.65 20.69
C GLU A 85 16.67 9.96 20.18
N ASN A 86 17.34 11.11 20.23
CA ASN A 86 16.70 12.41 19.92
C ASN A 86 16.78 12.87 18.44
N GLU A 87 17.76 12.44 17.64
CA GLU A 87 17.83 12.81 16.20
C GLU A 87 16.82 12.01 15.36
N SER A 88 16.61 10.73 15.70
CA SER A 88 15.80 9.81 14.88
C SER A 88 14.31 10.17 14.84
N GLU A 89 13.76 10.69 15.94
CA GLU A 89 12.35 11.05 16.02
C GLU A 89 12.04 12.31 15.18
N SER A 90 12.95 13.30 15.17
CA SER A 90 12.81 14.47 14.32
C SER A 90 12.90 14.14 12.83
N ASP A 91 13.79 13.22 12.45
CA ASP A 91 13.98 12.84 11.05
C ASP A 91 12.78 12.08 10.48
N ILE A 92 12.19 11.16 11.25
CA ILE A 92 10.99 10.43 10.86
C ILE A 92 9.81 11.39 10.68
N GLN A 93 9.65 12.37 11.59
CA GLN A 93 8.60 13.38 11.48
C GLN A 93 8.78 14.25 10.23
N ILE A 94 10.01 14.67 9.92
CA ILE A 94 10.32 15.45 8.72
C ILE A 94 10.06 14.64 7.45
N LEU A 95 10.49 13.37 7.42
CA LEU A 95 10.25 12.47 6.29
C LEU A 95 8.75 12.28 6.04
N THR A 96 7.99 11.96 7.10
CA THR A 96 6.55 11.73 7.01
C THR A 96 5.82 12.98 6.51
N ARG A 97 6.19 14.16 7.02
CA ARG A 97 5.63 15.43 6.55
C ARG A 97 5.91 15.66 5.06
N LYS A 98 7.17 15.51 4.63
CA LYS A 98 7.56 15.69 3.22
C LYS A 98 6.83 14.74 2.28
N LEU A 99 6.69 13.47 2.68
CA LEU A 99 5.97 12.48 1.88
C LEU A 99 4.48 12.80 1.78
N LEU A 100 3.87 13.24 2.89
CA LEU A 100 2.47 13.63 2.92
C LEU A 100 2.20 14.90 2.10
N GLU A 101 3.06 15.91 2.22
CA GLU A 101 2.99 17.12 1.40
C GLU A 101 3.08 16.79 -0.09
N LYS A 102 4.02 15.91 -0.46
CA LYS A 102 4.18 15.45 -1.85
C LYS A 102 2.95 14.69 -2.36
N ALA A 103 2.38 13.80 -1.54
CA ALA A 103 1.18 13.04 -1.90
C ALA A 103 -0.08 13.92 -1.99
N ARG A 104 -0.09 15.08 -1.31
CA ARG A 104 -1.17 16.08 -1.35
C ARG A 104 -1.04 17.11 -2.47
N GLU A 105 0.06 17.10 -3.24
CA GLU A 105 0.16 17.95 -4.41
C GLU A 105 -1.03 17.69 -5.35
N PRO A 106 -1.70 18.73 -5.89
CA PRO A 106 -2.96 18.57 -6.61
C PRO A 106 -2.92 17.53 -7.73
N GLU A 107 -1.88 17.57 -8.57
CA GLU A 107 -1.73 16.62 -9.68
C GLU A 107 -1.53 15.17 -9.21
N PHE A 108 -0.83 14.97 -8.10
CA PHE A 108 -0.66 13.64 -7.51
C PHE A 108 -2.00 13.18 -6.94
N PHE A 109 -2.64 13.99 -6.11
CA PHE A 109 -3.87 13.62 -5.45
C PHE A 109 -5.01 13.35 -6.45
N ASP A 110 -5.12 14.17 -7.50
CA ASP A 110 -6.06 13.95 -8.60
C ASP A 110 -5.78 12.66 -9.37
N TRP A 111 -4.51 12.32 -9.59
CA TRP A 111 -4.14 11.01 -10.16
C TRP A 111 -4.56 9.84 -9.25
N MET A 112 -4.35 9.94 -7.93
CA MET A 112 -4.81 8.89 -7.00
C MET A 112 -6.32 8.72 -7.03
N LYS A 113 -7.09 9.82 -6.99
CA LYS A 113 -8.55 9.76 -7.12
C LYS A 113 -8.97 9.12 -8.45
N MET A 114 -8.31 9.47 -9.55
CA MET A 114 -8.58 8.87 -10.86
C MET A 114 -8.36 7.35 -10.85
N VAL A 115 -7.21 6.87 -10.35
CA VAL A 115 -6.91 5.45 -10.24
C VAL A 115 -7.96 4.73 -9.39
N ARG A 116 -8.24 5.25 -8.18
CA ARG A 116 -9.22 4.66 -7.26
C ARG A 116 -10.59 4.56 -7.89
N ARG A 117 -11.09 5.65 -8.48
CA ARG A 117 -12.42 5.70 -9.09
C ARG A 117 -12.52 4.77 -10.29
N ARG A 118 -11.45 4.61 -11.06
CA ARG A 118 -11.41 3.65 -12.18
C ARG A 118 -11.55 2.21 -11.69
N ILE A 119 -10.86 1.83 -10.61
CA ILE A 119 -10.99 0.51 -10.00
C ILE A 119 -12.41 0.34 -9.43
N HIS A 120 -12.90 1.33 -8.69
CA HIS A 120 -14.23 1.32 -8.07
C HIS A 120 -15.37 1.14 -9.07
N GLN A 121 -15.29 1.80 -10.23
CA GLN A 121 -16.33 1.72 -11.27
C GLN A 121 -16.38 0.36 -11.98
N TYR A 122 -15.31 -0.43 -11.96
CA TYR A 122 -15.23 -1.74 -12.62
C TYR A 122 -14.75 -2.83 -11.65
N PRO A 123 -15.50 -3.10 -10.57
CA PRO A 123 -15.11 -4.07 -9.56
C PRO A 123 -15.04 -5.48 -10.15
N GLU A 124 -14.00 -6.22 -9.77
CA GLU A 124 -13.71 -7.58 -10.22
C GLU A 124 -13.55 -8.51 -9.01
N LEU A 125 -14.06 -9.74 -9.11
CA LEU A 125 -14.06 -10.68 -7.99
C LEU A 125 -12.70 -11.40 -7.88
N ALA A 126 -12.51 -12.13 -6.78
CA ALA A 126 -11.37 -13.00 -6.53
C ALA A 126 -10.92 -13.80 -7.77
N PHE A 127 -9.66 -13.62 -8.15
CA PHE A 127 -8.99 -14.23 -9.32
C PHE A 127 -9.56 -13.85 -10.70
N GLN A 128 -10.43 -12.84 -10.77
CA GLN A 128 -11.01 -12.29 -12.00
C GLN A 128 -10.59 -10.82 -12.23
N GLU A 129 -9.63 -10.32 -11.46
CA GLU A 129 -9.14 -8.93 -11.41
C GLU A 129 -8.27 -8.58 -12.64
N HIS A 130 -8.73 -8.91 -13.84
CA HIS A 130 -7.98 -8.74 -15.09
C HIS A 130 -7.76 -7.27 -15.43
N GLN A 131 -8.81 -6.44 -15.33
CA GLN A 131 -8.73 -5.00 -15.61
C GLN A 131 -7.98 -4.25 -14.50
N THR A 132 -8.22 -4.62 -13.23
CA THR A 132 -7.47 -4.05 -12.11
C THR A 132 -5.97 -4.38 -12.22
N SER A 133 -5.63 -5.63 -12.55
CA SER A 133 -4.25 -6.05 -12.81
C SER A 133 -3.61 -5.33 -14.01
N GLU A 134 -4.36 -5.13 -15.10
CA GLU A 134 -3.90 -4.34 -16.25
C GLU A 134 -3.65 -2.88 -15.89
N LEU A 135 -4.56 -2.24 -15.14
CA LEU A 135 -4.40 -0.88 -14.67
C LEU A 135 -3.15 -0.75 -13.80
N ILE A 136 -2.97 -1.63 -12.81
CA ILE A 136 -1.78 -1.63 -11.93
C ILE A 136 -0.51 -1.74 -12.77
N ARG A 137 -0.45 -2.67 -13.72
CA ARG A 137 0.72 -2.83 -14.61
C ARG A 137 0.98 -1.58 -15.45
N SER A 138 -0.06 -0.99 -16.02
CA SER A 138 0.05 0.26 -16.78
C SER A 138 0.58 1.41 -15.92
N GLU A 139 0.15 1.53 -14.66
CA GLU A 139 0.68 2.55 -13.74
C GLU A 139 2.12 2.24 -13.32
N LEU A 140 2.48 0.97 -13.09
CA LEU A 140 3.87 0.59 -12.81
C LEU A 140 4.79 0.85 -14.01
N ASP A 141 4.33 0.56 -15.23
CA ASP A 141 5.06 0.85 -16.48
C ASP A 141 5.27 2.36 -16.66
N SER A 142 4.24 3.19 -16.41
CA SER A 142 4.34 4.64 -16.52
C SER A 142 5.32 5.24 -15.49
N LEU A 143 5.46 4.60 -14.33
CA LEU A 143 6.43 4.96 -13.29
C LEU A 143 7.84 4.37 -13.54
N GLY A 144 8.01 3.50 -14.54
CA GLY A 144 9.26 2.81 -14.81
C GLY A 144 9.65 1.80 -13.71
N ILE A 145 8.67 1.16 -13.09
CA ILE A 145 8.85 0.16 -12.03
C ILE A 145 8.75 -1.23 -12.65
N ARG A 146 9.81 -2.05 -12.47
CA ARG A 146 9.80 -3.45 -12.93
C ARG A 146 8.88 -4.29 -12.05
N TYR A 147 8.15 -5.22 -12.66
CA TYR A 147 7.25 -6.13 -11.94
C TYR A 147 7.30 -7.56 -12.47
N SER A 148 6.81 -8.49 -11.64
CA SER A 148 6.51 -9.87 -12.03
C SER A 148 4.99 -10.04 -12.20
N TRP A 149 4.59 -10.66 -13.31
CA TRP A 149 3.21 -11.00 -13.63
C TRP A 149 3.20 -12.17 -14.64
N PRO A 150 2.26 -13.12 -14.55
CA PRO A 150 1.24 -13.25 -13.51
C PRO A 150 1.79 -13.86 -12.21
N VAL A 151 1.27 -13.40 -11.06
CA VAL A 151 1.45 -14.03 -9.74
C VAL A 151 0.07 -14.38 -9.21
N ALA A 152 -0.17 -15.62 -8.76
CA ALA A 152 -1.50 -16.07 -8.31
C ALA A 152 -2.64 -15.71 -9.30
N LYS A 153 -2.42 -15.97 -10.60
CA LYS A 153 -3.28 -15.60 -11.75
C LYS A 153 -3.24 -14.10 -12.09
N THR A 154 -3.82 -13.24 -11.28
CA THR A 154 -4.02 -11.81 -11.59
C THR A 154 -3.12 -10.87 -10.78
N GLY A 155 -2.47 -11.39 -9.73
CA GLY A 155 -1.55 -10.63 -8.89
C GLY A 155 -0.31 -10.10 -9.61
N VAL A 156 0.21 -9.00 -9.06
CA VAL A 156 1.36 -8.26 -9.59
C VAL A 156 2.34 -8.00 -8.44
N VAL A 157 3.64 -8.23 -8.68
CA VAL A 157 4.68 -7.91 -7.69
C VAL A 157 5.69 -6.93 -8.28
N GLY A 158 5.59 -5.66 -7.91
CA GLY A 158 6.53 -4.59 -8.28
C GLY A 158 7.81 -4.59 -7.44
N SER A 159 8.89 -4.01 -7.98
CA SER A 159 10.19 -3.94 -7.30
C SER A 159 10.86 -2.58 -7.51
N ILE A 160 11.16 -1.87 -6.42
CA ILE A 160 11.85 -0.57 -6.41
C ILE A 160 13.13 -0.68 -5.57
N GLY A 161 14.20 0.01 -5.99
CA GLY A 161 15.48 0.07 -5.28
C GLY A 161 16.55 -0.84 -5.89
N SER A 162 17.48 -1.32 -5.07
CA SER A 162 18.71 -1.99 -5.53
C SER A 162 18.47 -3.38 -6.16
N GLY A 163 17.34 -4.02 -5.86
CA GLY A 163 17.08 -5.42 -6.18
C GLY A 163 17.75 -6.41 -5.23
N GLY A 164 18.58 -5.94 -4.28
CA GLY A 164 19.25 -6.73 -3.25
C GLY A 164 18.61 -6.62 -1.87
N THR A 165 19.30 -7.14 -0.86
CA THR A 165 18.91 -7.06 0.56
C THR A 165 19.40 -5.76 1.21
N PRO A 166 18.74 -5.27 2.28
CA PRO A 166 17.49 -5.78 2.87
C PRO A 166 16.28 -5.55 1.96
N SER A 167 15.24 -6.37 2.14
CA SER A 167 13.98 -6.21 1.41
C SER A 167 12.81 -6.00 2.37
N PHE A 168 11.88 -5.14 1.97
CA PHE A 168 10.65 -4.84 2.69
C PHE A 168 9.45 -4.94 1.73
N SER A 169 8.36 -5.58 2.17
CA SER A 169 7.18 -5.77 1.32
C SER A 169 6.01 -4.93 1.83
N LEU A 170 5.30 -4.32 0.89
CA LEU A 170 4.05 -3.61 1.10
C LEU A 170 2.95 -4.36 0.33
N ARG A 171 1.81 -4.64 0.94
CA ARG A 171 0.71 -5.42 0.36
C ARG A 171 -0.54 -4.56 0.20
N ALA A 172 -1.25 -4.77 -0.90
CA ALA A 172 -2.64 -4.36 -1.12
C ALA A 172 -3.40 -5.51 -1.76
N ASP A 173 -4.58 -5.81 -1.25
CA ASP A 173 -5.59 -6.68 -1.87
C ASP A 173 -6.28 -5.96 -3.04
N MET A 174 -6.85 -6.72 -3.98
CA MET A 174 -7.38 -6.18 -5.23
C MET A 174 -8.84 -6.51 -5.50
N ASP A 175 -9.38 -7.59 -4.93
CA ASP A 175 -10.70 -8.10 -5.28
C ASP A 175 -11.84 -7.31 -4.67
N ALA A 176 -12.98 -7.33 -5.35
CA ALA A 176 -14.25 -6.81 -4.90
C ALA A 176 -15.17 -7.94 -4.41
N LEU A 177 -16.37 -7.57 -3.98
CA LEU A 177 -17.38 -8.49 -3.48
C LEU A 177 -18.56 -8.67 -4.44
N PRO A 178 -19.24 -9.83 -4.41
CA PRO A 178 -20.52 -10.03 -5.09
C PRO A 178 -21.65 -9.34 -4.31
N LEU A 179 -21.60 -8.01 -4.24
CA LEU A 179 -22.52 -7.14 -3.51
C LEU A 179 -23.01 -6.02 -4.44
N GLN A 180 -24.32 -5.77 -4.44
CA GLN A 180 -24.89 -4.65 -5.18
C GLN A 180 -24.61 -3.33 -4.46
N GLU A 181 -23.98 -2.38 -5.16
CA GLU A 181 -23.83 -1.02 -4.67
C GLU A 181 -25.16 -0.25 -4.74
N LEU A 182 -25.53 0.36 -3.61
CA LEU A 182 -26.73 1.17 -3.42
C LEU A 182 -26.42 2.65 -3.16
N VAL A 183 -25.15 3.04 -3.18
CA VAL A 183 -24.75 4.45 -3.18
C VAL A 183 -25.10 5.06 -4.54
N ASP A 184 -25.74 6.23 -4.53
CA ASP A 184 -26.06 6.99 -5.73
C ASP A 184 -25.09 8.17 -5.88
N TRP A 185 -24.13 8.04 -6.80
CA TRP A 185 -23.04 8.99 -7.03
C TRP A 185 -22.34 8.73 -8.38
N GLU A 186 -21.51 9.68 -8.81
CA GLU A 186 -20.88 9.68 -10.15
C GLU A 186 -19.97 8.47 -10.42
N TYR A 187 -19.34 7.91 -9.39
CA TYR A 187 -18.34 6.84 -9.54
C TYR A 187 -18.84 5.47 -9.11
N LYS A 188 -20.16 5.29 -9.02
CA LYS A 188 -20.80 4.00 -8.75
C LYS A 188 -20.28 2.90 -9.68
N SER A 189 -20.17 1.69 -9.15
CA SER A 189 -19.95 0.45 -9.90
C SER A 189 -20.85 0.38 -11.13
N LYS A 190 -20.23 0.10 -12.28
CA LYS A 190 -20.88 -0.14 -13.57
C LYS A 190 -21.15 -1.64 -13.80
N ASN A 191 -20.71 -2.49 -12.88
CA ASN A 191 -20.91 -3.93 -12.91
C ASN A 191 -21.96 -4.31 -11.88
N ASP A 192 -23.20 -4.53 -12.32
CA ASP A 192 -24.31 -4.91 -11.44
C ASP A 192 -23.95 -6.15 -10.59
N GLY A 193 -24.33 -6.11 -9.31
CA GLY A 193 -24.03 -7.15 -8.33
C GLY A 193 -22.58 -7.22 -7.87
N LYS A 194 -21.72 -6.26 -8.21
CA LYS A 194 -20.33 -6.17 -7.74
C LYS A 194 -20.02 -4.80 -7.14
N MET A 195 -19.25 -4.77 -6.05
CA MET A 195 -18.87 -3.55 -5.34
C MET A 195 -17.57 -3.71 -4.54
N HIS A 196 -16.73 -2.68 -4.52
CA HIS A 196 -15.65 -2.56 -3.53
C HIS A 196 -16.20 -2.08 -2.18
N ALA A 197 -16.77 -3.01 -1.40
CA ALA A 197 -17.33 -2.72 -0.07
C ALA A 197 -16.36 -2.99 1.10
N CYS A 198 -15.12 -3.40 0.79
CA CYS A 198 -14.04 -3.60 1.76
C CYS A 198 -12.88 -2.59 1.58
N GLY A 199 -12.95 -1.70 0.58
CA GLY A 199 -11.95 -0.66 0.34
C GLY A 199 -10.70 -1.09 -0.44
N HIS A 200 -10.71 -2.25 -1.09
CA HIS A 200 -9.52 -2.75 -1.82
C HIS A 200 -9.11 -1.82 -3.00
N ASP A 201 -10.05 -1.09 -3.59
CA ASP A 201 -9.78 0.00 -4.53
C ASP A 201 -8.91 1.12 -3.92
N VAL A 202 -9.10 1.40 -2.63
CA VAL A 202 -8.31 2.36 -1.86
C VAL A 202 -6.93 1.78 -1.53
N HIS A 203 -6.86 0.51 -1.14
CA HIS A 203 -5.60 -0.16 -0.80
C HIS A 203 -4.65 -0.20 -2.00
N VAL A 204 -5.14 -0.63 -3.17
CA VAL A 204 -4.36 -0.60 -4.43
C VAL A 204 -3.87 0.81 -4.74
N THR A 205 -4.75 1.80 -4.61
CA THR A 205 -4.41 3.20 -4.94
C THR A 205 -3.35 3.75 -3.99
N MET A 206 -3.47 3.50 -2.68
CA MET A 206 -2.47 3.90 -1.69
C MET A 206 -1.11 3.25 -1.98
N LEU A 207 -1.10 1.97 -2.36
CA LEU A 207 0.13 1.27 -2.67
C LEU A 207 0.78 1.78 -3.97
N LEU A 208 0.00 2.13 -5.00
CA LEU A 208 0.49 2.81 -6.20
C LEU A 208 1.01 4.22 -5.88
N GLY A 209 0.35 4.96 -4.98
CA GLY A 209 0.85 6.24 -4.47
C GLY A 209 2.19 6.08 -3.74
N ALA A 210 2.31 5.09 -2.86
CA ALA A 210 3.57 4.76 -2.21
C ALA A 210 4.65 4.38 -3.24
N ALA A 211 4.29 3.60 -4.26
CA ALA A 211 5.18 3.23 -5.37
C ALA A 211 5.75 4.47 -6.07
N LYS A 212 4.90 5.44 -6.39
CA LYS A 212 5.31 6.71 -7.00
C LYS A 212 6.27 7.50 -6.09
N LEU A 213 5.96 7.62 -4.79
CA LEU A 213 6.83 8.30 -3.81
C LEU A 213 8.20 7.62 -3.67
N LEU A 214 8.21 6.29 -3.57
CA LEU A 214 9.42 5.48 -3.44
C LEU A 214 10.27 5.52 -4.70
N GLN A 215 9.64 5.47 -5.88
CA GLN A 215 10.32 5.50 -7.17
C GLN A 215 11.05 6.84 -7.40
N HIS A 216 10.47 7.96 -6.98
CA HIS A 216 11.15 9.27 -7.01
C HIS A 216 12.40 9.31 -6.12
N ARG A 217 12.50 8.41 -5.13
CA ARG A 217 13.61 8.29 -4.19
C ARG A 217 14.40 7.00 -4.39
N LYS A 218 14.25 6.31 -5.53
CA LYS A 218 14.81 4.96 -5.72
C LYS A 218 16.31 4.87 -5.44
N ASP A 219 17.06 5.94 -5.72
CA ASP A 219 18.51 6.02 -5.57
C ASP A 219 18.93 6.30 -4.10
N GLU A 220 17.99 6.77 -3.27
CA GLU A 220 18.17 6.95 -1.82
C GLU A 220 17.85 5.66 -1.04
N LEU A 221 17.17 4.68 -1.67
CA LEU A 221 16.75 3.45 -1.01
C LEU A 221 17.92 2.51 -0.75
N LYS A 222 18.16 2.25 0.54
CA LYS A 222 19.17 1.32 1.06
C LYS A 222 18.72 -0.15 1.01
N GLY A 223 18.07 -0.57 -0.07
CA GLY A 223 17.56 -1.92 -0.24
C GLY A 223 16.48 -2.02 -1.31
N THR A 224 15.56 -2.97 -1.14
CA THR A 224 14.50 -3.24 -2.12
C THR A 224 13.12 -3.22 -1.49
N VAL A 225 12.21 -2.41 -2.04
CA VAL A 225 10.79 -2.47 -1.71
C VAL A 225 10.06 -3.35 -2.72
N LYS A 226 9.30 -4.33 -2.22
CA LYS A 226 8.38 -5.15 -3.00
C LYS A 226 6.95 -4.65 -2.82
N LEU A 227 6.26 -4.44 -3.93
CA LEU A 227 4.88 -3.97 -3.96
C LEU A 227 3.99 -5.14 -4.37
N VAL A 228 3.29 -5.75 -3.42
CA VAL A 228 2.47 -6.94 -3.62
C VAL A 228 1.02 -6.52 -3.81
N PHE A 229 0.52 -6.67 -5.03
CA PHE A 229 -0.89 -6.49 -5.36
C PHE A 229 -1.52 -7.89 -5.44
N GLN A 230 -2.24 -8.26 -4.38
CA GLN A 230 -2.72 -9.61 -4.11
C GLN A 230 -4.17 -9.80 -4.59
N PRO A 231 -4.47 -10.86 -5.37
CA PRO A 231 -5.84 -11.21 -5.71
C PRO A 231 -6.50 -12.09 -4.64
N GLY A 232 -7.82 -12.19 -4.63
CA GLY A 232 -8.55 -13.23 -3.90
C GLY A 232 -8.41 -13.24 -2.38
N GLU A 233 -8.26 -12.06 -1.75
CA GLU A 233 -8.27 -11.92 -0.28
C GLU A 233 -9.62 -12.37 0.29
N GLU A 234 -10.73 -11.97 -0.32
CA GLU A 234 -12.09 -12.22 0.20
C GLU A 234 -12.45 -13.71 0.18
N GLY A 235 -11.72 -14.49 -0.64
CA GLY A 235 -11.84 -15.94 -0.75
C GLY A 235 -10.89 -16.71 0.17
N GLY A 236 -9.97 -16.05 0.87
CA GLY A 236 -9.01 -16.66 1.78
C GLY A 236 -7.90 -17.48 1.11
N ALA A 237 -7.59 -17.20 -0.16
CA ALA A 237 -6.73 -18.06 -0.98
C ALA A 237 -5.66 -17.29 -1.78
N GLY A 238 -5.52 -15.99 -1.55
CA GLY A 238 -4.62 -15.12 -2.30
C GLY A 238 -3.19 -15.06 -1.77
N ALA A 239 -3.04 -15.06 -0.44
CA ALA A 239 -1.78 -14.82 0.28
C ALA A 239 -0.79 -16.00 0.28
#